data_AF-A0A7K5KMS9-F1
#
_entry.id   AF-A0A7K5KMS9-F1
#
_cell.length_a   1.000
_cell.length_b   1.000
_cell.length_c   1.000
_cell.angle_alpha   90.00
_cell.angle_beta   90.00
_cell.angle_gamma   90.00
#
_symmetry.space_group_name_H-M   'P 1'
#
loop_
_entity.id
_entity.type
_entity.pdbx_description
1 polymer ?
#
loop_
_entity_poly.entity_id
_entity_poly.type
_entity_poly.pdbx_seq_one_letter_code
_entity_poly.pdbx_strand_id
1 'polypeptide(L)'
;RNLSPFTPTVSRKTGSRVSRMFSMSHKSPPPKVPQPNRLDEVYEALKKGLTAYLEVHQLELEKLSTQIRESKRNSRLVSAARAEPYREWCLGQTARAVAQRGQLVVHLCPGAEPVSVGVWGASPGSWNMCLLENDLESQLGEFHVRMKGLAGFARLCAGDQYEIFMKYGRQRWKLRGRIEVNSKQVWDSEEMVFLPLITEFLSIKVTELKSLANHVVVGNVSCETKDLFAALPQVVAVDINDLGTLKLSLEVTW
;
A
#
# COMPACT_ATOMS: atom_id res chain seq x y z
N ARG A 1 -5.63 -63.56 -14.04
CA ARG A 1 -5.07 -62.89 -12.85
C ARG A 1 -4.93 -61.42 -13.22
N ASN A 2 -6.01 -60.63 -13.25
CA ASN A 2 -6.68 -59.94 -12.13
C ASN A 2 -5.78 -58.98 -11.32
N LEU A 3 -6.00 -57.68 -11.59
CA LEU A 3 -6.01 -56.50 -10.71
C LEU A 3 -4.65 -55.97 -10.18
N SER A 4 -4.34 -54.67 -10.17
CA SER A 4 -5.04 -53.44 -10.59
C SER A 4 -4.03 -52.27 -10.58
N PRO A 5 -4.26 -51.19 -11.35
CA PRO A 5 -3.40 -50.01 -11.42
C PRO A 5 -3.69 -49.02 -10.28
N PHE A 6 -2.66 -48.39 -9.73
CA PHE A 6 -2.81 -47.29 -8.78
C PHE A 6 -3.21 -46.01 -9.52
N THR A 7 -4.48 -45.63 -9.39
CA THR A 7 -4.98 -44.26 -9.56
C THR A 7 -4.80 -43.48 -8.26
N PRO A 8 -4.39 -42.20 -8.30
CA PRO A 8 -4.76 -41.26 -7.26
C PRO A 8 -6.01 -40.48 -7.67
N THR A 9 -7.08 -40.70 -6.93
CA THR A 9 -8.34 -39.94 -7.04
C THR A 9 -8.18 -38.55 -6.44
N VAL A 10 -8.83 -37.61 -7.13
CA VAL A 10 -9.08 -36.20 -6.84
C VAL A 10 -9.31 -35.87 -5.35
N SER A 11 -8.62 -34.83 -4.86
CA SER A 11 -9.15 -33.93 -3.84
C SER A 11 -9.16 -32.50 -4.38
N ARG A 12 -10.25 -32.14 -5.04
CA ARG A 12 -10.62 -30.76 -5.34
C ARG A 12 -11.04 -30.11 -4.01
N LYS A 13 -10.15 -29.35 -3.38
CA LYS A 13 -10.52 -28.36 -2.37
C LYS A 13 -10.41 -26.97 -2.99
N THR A 14 -11.54 -26.51 -3.54
CA THR A 14 -11.84 -25.09 -3.65
C THR A 14 -11.89 -24.52 -2.24
N GLY A 15 -10.86 -23.77 -1.87
CA GLY A 15 -10.79 -23.04 -0.61
C GLY A 15 -10.22 -21.66 -0.90
N SER A 16 -11.10 -20.75 -1.29
CA SER A 16 -10.90 -19.32 -1.06
C SER A 16 -10.58 -19.13 0.42
N ARG A 17 -9.30 -19.04 0.74
CA ARG A 17 -8.81 -18.48 2.00
C ARG A 17 -8.24 -17.13 1.63
N VAL A 18 -9.14 -16.15 1.58
CA VAL A 18 -8.78 -14.78 1.96
C VAL A 18 -8.18 -14.90 3.35
N SER A 19 -6.85 -14.92 3.41
CA SER A 19 -6.11 -14.96 4.66
C SER A 19 -6.29 -13.61 5.32
N ARG A 20 -7.33 -13.51 6.14
CA ARG A 20 -7.50 -12.45 7.12
C ARG A 20 -6.45 -12.72 8.21
N MET A 21 -5.25 -12.20 8.03
CA MET A 21 -4.18 -12.21 9.04
C MET A 21 -3.71 -10.78 9.29
N PHE A 22 -4.56 -9.97 9.93
CA PHE A 22 -4.11 -8.78 10.64
C PHE A 22 -3.75 -9.19 12.07
N SER A 23 -2.48 -9.44 12.29
CA SER A 23 -1.81 -9.40 13.60
C SER A 23 -0.30 -9.43 13.39
N MET A 24 0.23 -8.45 12.66
CA MET A 24 1.67 -8.20 12.60
C MET A 24 2.02 -7.14 13.64
N SER A 25 1.89 -7.50 14.91
CA SER A 25 2.38 -6.68 16.04
C SER A 25 3.90 -6.83 16.16
N HIS A 26 4.63 -6.29 15.18
CA HIS A 26 6.07 -6.05 15.28
C HIS A 26 6.36 -4.55 15.19
N LYS A 27 5.55 -3.73 15.87
CA LYS A 27 5.85 -2.30 16.03
C LYS A 27 7.12 -2.13 16.85
N SER A 28 7.98 -1.21 16.44
CA SER A 28 9.08 -0.73 17.29
C SER A 28 8.52 -0.10 18.55
N PRO A 29 9.21 -0.20 19.70
CA PRO A 29 8.92 0.72 20.79
C PRO A 29 9.02 2.15 20.25
N PRO A 30 8.06 3.03 20.58
CA PRO A 30 8.14 4.43 20.20
C PRO A 30 9.48 5.02 20.63
N PRO A 31 10.11 5.90 19.83
CA PRO A 31 11.31 6.61 20.23
C PRO A 31 11.10 7.26 21.60
N LYS A 32 12.08 7.16 22.49
CA LYS A 32 11.98 7.73 23.85
C LYS A 32 12.16 9.26 23.87
N VAL A 33 12.51 9.85 22.73
CA VAL A 33 12.80 11.28 22.58
C VAL A 33 11.85 11.86 21.52
N PRO A 34 11.17 12.98 21.81
CA PRO A 34 10.26 13.65 20.87
C PRO A 34 11.03 14.19 19.69
N GLN A 35 10.45 14.05 18.50
CA GLN A 35 11.01 14.61 17.28
C GLN A 35 9.92 15.44 16.60
N PRO A 36 9.82 16.75 16.91
CA PRO A 36 8.73 17.61 16.43
C PRO A 36 8.61 17.60 14.90
N ASN A 37 9.74 17.69 14.19
CA ASN A 37 9.77 17.67 12.72
C ASN A 37 9.20 16.37 12.13
N ARG A 38 9.34 15.23 12.83
CA ARG A 38 8.76 13.94 12.37
C ARG A 38 7.25 13.92 12.49
N LEU A 39 6.68 14.58 13.50
CA LEU A 39 5.22 14.71 13.62
C LEU A 39 4.65 15.54 12.47
N ASP A 40 5.30 16.65 12.11
CA ASP A 40 4.87 17.49 10.99
C ASP A 40 4.94 16.74 9.65
N GLU A 41 6.00 15.95 9.44
CA GLU A 41 6.14 15.09 8.25
C GLU A 41 5.03 14.04 8.17
N VAL A 42 4.74 13.35 9.28
CA VAL A 42 3.65 12.36 9.36
C VAL A 42 2.31 13.02 9.08
N TYR A 43 2.05 14.17 9.69
CA TYR A 43 0.82 14.92 9.54
C TYR A 43 0.61 15.41 8.10
N GLU A 44 1.61 16.02 7.47
CA GLU A 44 1.47 16.54 6.11
C GLU A 44 1.34 15.43 5.07
N ALA A 45 2.04 14.29 5.23
CA ALA A 45 1.83 13.13 4.36
C ALA A 45 0.43 12.53 4.51
N LEU A 46 -0.08 12.40 5.74
CA LEU A 46 -1.45 11.93 5.99
C LEU A 46 -2.49 12.89 5.39
N LYS A 47 -2.34 14.19 5.62
CA LYS A 47 -3.21 15.24 5.09
C LYS A 47 -3.22 15.26 3.57
N LYS A 48 -2.05 15.17 2.92
CA LYS A 48 -1.90 15.09 1.46
C LYS A 48 -2.62 13.86 0.92
N GLY A 49 -2.38 12.69 1.51
CA GLY A 49 -2.99 11.44 1.09
C GLY A 49 -4.51 11.46 1.23
N LEU A 50 -5.04 11.90 2.38
CA LEU A 50 -6.49 12.00 2.62
C LEU A 50 -7.16 13.03 1.69
N THR A 51 -6.48 14.16 1.41
CA THR A 51 -6.99 15.16 0.47
C THR A 51 -7.12 14.57 -0.94
N ALA A 52 -6.07 13.89 -1.42
CA ALA A 52 -6.11 13.21 -2.72
C ALA A 52 -7.20 12.14 -2.79
N TYR A 53 -7.41 11.40 -1.69
CA TYR A 53 -8.45 10.37 -1.60
C TYR A 53 -9.85 10.98 -1.72
N LEU A 54 -10.11 12.09 -1.03
CA LEU A 54 -11.38 12.82 -1.13
C LEU A 54 -11.62 13.39 -2.53
N GLU A 55 -10.60 13.99 -3.15
CA GLU A 55 -10.69 14.56 -4.50
C GLU A 55 -11.04 13.50 -5.56
N VAL A 56 -10.35 12.35 -5.52
CA VAL A 56 -10.61 11.23 -6.45
C VAL A 56 -12.05 10.74 -6.30
N HIS A 57 -12.53 10.55 -5.07
CA HIS A 57 -13.90 10.09 -4.85
C HIS A 57 -14.96 11.14 -5.19
N GLN A 58 -14.65 12.43 -5.01
CA GLN A 58 -15.54 13.51 -5.47
C GLN A 58 -15.67 13.49 -7.00
N LEU A 59 -14.56 13.32 -7.72
CA LEU A 59 -14.56 13.18 -9.18
C LEU A 59 -15.34 11.94 -9.65
N GLU A 60 -15.18 10.80 -8.97
CA GLU A 60 -15.95 9.59 -9.26
C GLU A 60 -17.46 9.80 -9.04
N LEU A 61 -17.85 10.48 -7.95
CA LEU A 61 -19.24 10.84 -7.69
C LEU A 61 -19.80 11.76 -8.78
N GLU A 62 -19.04 12.76 -9.22
CA GLU A 62 -19.43 13.65 -10.31
C GLU A 62 -19.60 12.90 -11.63
N LYS A 63 -18.67 11.99 -11.95
CA LYS A 63 -18.74 11.12 -13.13
C LYS A 63 -19.97 10.23 -13.08
N LEU A 64 -20.21 9.54 -11.97
CA LEU A 64 -21.41 8.70 -11.76
C LEU A 64 -22.69 9.54 -11.84
N SER A 65 -22.71 10.74 -11.27
CA SER A 65 -23.87 11.63 -11.32
C SER A 65 -24.21 12.04 -12.76
N THR A 66 -23.18 12.29 -13.57
CA THR A 66 -23.29 12.64 -14.99
C THR A 66 -23.80 11.45 -15.79
N GLN A 67 -23.22 10.27 -15.59
CA GLN A 67 -23.68 9.03 -16.21
C GLN A 67 -25.14 8.71 -15.86
N ILE A 68 -25.58 8.94 -14.62
CA ILE A 68 -26.99 8.76 -14.26
C ILE A 68 -27.88 9.80 -14.96
N ARG A 69 -27.44 11.05 -15.07
CA ARG A 69 -28.19 12.11 -15.76
C ARG A 69 -28.34 11.81 -17.26
N GLU A 70 -27.26 11.33 -17.88
CA GLU A 70 -27.23 10.90 -19.29
C GLU A 70 -28.04 9.64 -19.50
N SER A 71 -27.93 8.64 -18.62
CA SER A 71 -28.78 7.45 -18.63
C SER A 71 -30.26 7.79 -18.49
N LYS A 72 -30.62 8.73 -17.59
CA LYS A 72 -31.99 9.26 -17.48
C LYS A 72 -32.45 10.04 -18.72
N ARG A 73 -31.53 10.68 -19.47
CA ARG A 73 -31.85 11.33 -20.76
C ARG A 73 -31.99 10.31 -21.88
N ASN A 74 -31.13 9.30 -21.93
CA ASN A 74 -31.18 8.20 -22.88
C ASN A 74 -32.40 7.30 -22.63
N SER A 75 -32.83 7.14 -21.38
CA SER A 75 -34.08 6.48 -21.02
C SER A 75 -35.32 7.36 -21.20
N ARG A 76 -35.18 8.68 -21.43
CA ARG A 76 -36.31 9.47 -21.98
C ARG A 76 -36.59 9.15 -23.44
N LEU A 77 -35.67 8.45 -24.13
CA LEU A 77 -35.94 7.76 -25.41
C LEU A 77 -36.45 6.32 -25.22
N VAL A 78 -36.46 5.78 -23.99
CA VAL A 78 -37.01 4.45 -23.65
C VAL A 78 -37.76 4.54 -22.32
N SER A 79 -38.98 5.08 -22.38
CA SER A 79 -40.08 4.96 -21.40
C SER A 79 -39.71 4.92 -19.90
N ALA A 80 -40.07 6.02 -19.22
CA ALA A 80 -40.06 6.18 -17.77
C ALA A 80 -40.76 5.04 -17.00
N ALA A 81 -40.02 4.34 -16.12
CA ALA A 81 -40.49 3.86 -14.81
C ALA A 81 -39.35 3.12 -14.06
N ARG A 82 -39.20 3.39 -12.74
CA ARG A 82 -38.41 2.65 -11.72
C ARG A 82 -36.89 2.93 -11.60
N ALA A 83 -36.48 4.13 -11.19
CA ALA A 83 -35.08 4.36 -10.76
C ALA A 83 -34.90 5.17 -9.46
N GLU A 84 -35.97 5.61 -8.79
CA GLU A 84 -35.85 6.34 -7.51
C GLU A 84 -35.43 5.47 -6.30
N PRO A 85 -35.91 4.23 -6.12
CA PRO A 85 -35.57 3.45 -4.92
C PRO A 85 -34.09 3.03 -4.81
N TYR A 86 -33.38 2.92 -5.93
CA TYR A 86 -31.97 2.49 -5.94
C TYR A 86 -31.01 3.63 -5.60
N ARG A 87 -31.36 4.88 -5.94
CA ARG A 87 -30.54 6.07 -5.64
C ARG A 87 -30.45 6.33 -4.15
N GLU A 88 -31.57 6.27 -3.44
CA GLU A 88 -31.60 6.42 -1.98
C GLU A 88 -30.85 5.28 -1.28
N TRP A 89 -30.95 4.04 -1.81
CA TRP A 89 -30.22 2.90 -1.26
C TRP A 89 -28.69 3.05 -1.41
N CYS A 90 -28.19 3.46 -2.58
CA CYS A 90 -26.75 3.68 -2.78
C CYS A 90 -26.21 4.85 -1.93
N LEU A 91 -26.93 5.98 -1.87
CA LEU A 91 -26.53 7.12 -1.04
C LEU A 91 -26.52 6.76 0.46
N GLY A 92 -27.49 5.96 0.92
CA GLY A 92 -27.54 5.47 2.29
C GLY A 92 -26.40 4.51 2.64
N GLN A 93 -25.96 3.67 1.70
CA GLN A 93 -24.83 2.75 1.90
C GLN A 93 -23.49 3.49 1.90
N THR A 94 -23.29 4.46 1.02
CA THR A 94 -22.10 5.33 1.03
C THR A 94 -22.02 6.15 2.31
N ALA A 95 -23.14 6.73 2.76
CA ALA A 95 -23.20 7.47 4.02
C ALA A 95 -22.87 6.57 5.24
N ARG A 96 -23.32 5.31 5.24
CA ARG A 96 -22.95 4.32 6.28
C ARG A 96 -21.48 3.91 6.22
N ALA A 97 -20.91 3.74 5.04
CA ALA A 97 -19.49 3.41 4.87
C ALA A 97 -18.59 4.56 5.32
N VAL A 98 -18.98 5.81 5.01
CA VAL A 98 -18.30 7.02 5.49
C VAL A 98 -18.46 7.20 7.00
N ALA A 99 -19.64 6.92 7.57
CA ALA A 99 -19.84 6.99 9.02
C ALA A 99 -19.08 5.91 9.81
N GLN A 100 -18.89 4.71 9.22
CA GLN A 100 -18.12 3.62 9.84
C GLN A 100 -16.60 3.79 9.70
N ARG A 101 -16.12 4.44 8.62
CA ARG A 101 -14.69 4.73 8.41
C ARG A 101 -14.26 6.10 8.95
N GLY A 102 -15.19 7.04 9.10
CA GLY A 102 -15.00 8.40 9.59
C GLY A 102 -15.05 8.55 11.10
N GLN A 103 -14.82 7.49 11.87
CA GLN A 103 -14.72 7.55 13.33
C GLN A 103 -13.36 8.09 13.82
N LEU A 104 -12.66 8.84 12.96
CA LEU A 104 -11.50 9.65 13.29
C LEU A 104 -11.76 11.12 12.88
N VAL A 105 -12.83 11.71 13.43
CA VAL A 105 -13.04 13.17 13.33
C VAL A 105 -12.10 13.83 14.33
N VAL A 106 -11.04 14.45 13.80
CA VAL A 106 -10.24 15.45 14.50
C VAL A 106 -11.18 16.58 14.94
N HIS A 107 -11.48 16.62 16.23
CA HIS A 107 -12.27 17.69 16.84
C HIS A 107 -11.36 18.91 17.05
N LEU A 108 -11.31 19.80 16.06
CA LEU A 108 -10.72 21.13 16.21
C LEU A 108 -11.73 22.18 15.73
N CYS A 109 -12.81 22.36 16.50
CA CYS A 109 -13.58 23.59 16.49
C CYS A 109 -13.58 24.20 17.91
N PRO A 110 -13.26 25.49 18.07
CA PRO A 110 -13.29 26.16 19.36
C PRO A 110 -14.73 26.45 19.78
N GLY A 111 -15.14 25.97 20.96
CA GLY A 111 -16.45 26.27 21.55
C GLY A 111 -17.05 25.22 22.49
N ALA A 112 -16.43 24.05 22.64
CA ALA A 112 -16.88 23.05 23.61
C ALA A 112 -16.04 23.12 24.90
N GLU A 113 -16.72 23.28 26.04
CA GLU A 113 -16.16 23.22 27.40
C GLU A 113 -15.26 21.98 27.61
N PRO A 114 -14.18 22.08 28.39
CA PRO A 114 -13.21 21.01 28.53
C PRO A 114 -13.79 19.85 29.34
N VAL A 115 -14.03 18.72 28.68
CA VAL A 115 -14.22 17.43 29.38
C VAL A 115 -12.86 16.99 29.92
N SER A 116 -12.81 16.80 31.23
CA SER A 116 -11.63 16.39 31.98
C SER A 116 -11.15 15.01 31.50
N VAL A 117 -9.97 14.94 30.90
CA VAL A 117 -9.27 13.67 30.65
C VAL A 117 -8.64 13.23 31.96
N GLY A 118 -9.27 12.24 32.60
CA GLY A 118 -8.78 11.62 33.82
C GLY A 118 -7.54 10.76 33.60
N VAL A 119 -6.49 11.12 34.36
CA VAL A 119 -5.42 10.27 34.90
C VAL A 119 -4.52 9.54 33.89
N TRP A 120 -3.45 10.24 33.47
CA TRP A 120 -2.11 9.64 33.38
C TRP A 120 -1.10 10.62 33.97
N GLY A 121 -0.63 10.32 35.18
CA GLY A 121 0.48 11.05 35.78
C GLY A 121 1.80 10.66 35.13
N ALA A 122 2.32 11.52 34.24
CA ALA A 122 3.73 11.59 33.85
C ALA A 122 3.98 12.84 32.97
N SER A 123 5.15 13.48 33.08
CA SER A 123 5.46 14.81 32.54
C SER A 123 5.13 15.03 31.05
N PRO A 124 4.67 16.24 30.64
CA PRO A 124 3.67 16.37 29.56
C PRO A 124 4.22 16.64 28.15
N GLY A 125 5.48 17.06 27.99
CA GLY A 125 5.94 17.64 26.71
C GLY A 125 6.45 16.63 25.68
N SER A 126 6.88 15.44 26.14
CA SER A 126 7.70 14.54 25.33
C SER A 126 6.96 13.25 24.94
N TRP A 127 6.39 12.58 25.94
CA TRP A 127 5.71 11.31 25.77
C TRP A 127 4.43 11.43 24.94
N ASN A 128 3.73 12.57 25.02
CA ASN A 128 2.55 12.83 24.19
C ASN A 128 2.89 12.86 22.70
N MET A 129 4.05 13.42 22.32
CA MET A 129 4.43 13.55 20.91
C MET A 129 4.75 12.18 20.29
N CYS A 130 5.52 11.34 20.97
CA CYS A 130 5.86 10.01 20.46
C CYS A 130 4.66 9.06 20.41
N LEU A 131 3.73 9.18 21.37
CA LEU A 131 2.48 8.42 21.35
C LEU A 131 1.56 8.89 20.22
N LEU A 132 1.43 10.21 20.03
CA LEU A 132 0.63 10.80 18.95
C LEU A 132 1.17 10.44 17.57
N GLU A 133 2.50 10.47 17.39
CA GLU A 133 3.15 10.05 16.14
C GLU A 133 2.82 8.59 15.80
N ASN A 134 2.96 7.69 16.78
CA ASN A 134 2.66 6.28 16.59
C ASN A 134 1.15 6.00 16.40
N ASP A 135 0.28 6.83 16.98
CA ASP A 135 -1.16 6.74 16.77
C ASP A 135 -1.54 7.19 15.35
N LEU A 136 -1.01 8.33 14.90
CA LEU A 136 -1.20 8.82 13.52
C LEU A 136 -0.64 7.84 12.48
N GLU A 137 0.56 7.30 12.72
CA GLU A 137 1.15 6.29 11.85
C GLU A 137 0.30 5.02 11.78
N SER A 138 -0.40 4.66 12.87
CA SER A 138 -1.32 3.52 12.89
C SER A 138 -2.57 3.70 12.03
N GLN A 139 -2.94 4.95 11.73
CA GLN A 139 -4.10 5.29 10.90
C GLN A 139 -3.78 5.38 9.41
N LEU A 140 -2.50 5.20 9.02
CA LEU A 140 -2.09 5.25 7.62
C LEU A 140 -2.57 4.05 6.81
N GLY A 141 -3.10 2.99 7.42
CA GLY A 141 -3.61 1.84 6.67
C GLY A 141 -2.49 0.97 6.08
N GLU A 142 -2.48 0.79 4.76
CA GLU A 142 -1.63 -0.18 4.07
C GLU A 142 -0.78 0.49 3.00
N PHE A 143 0.42 -0.02 2.74
CA PHE A 143 1.27 0.43 1.64
C PHE A 143 1.58 -0.76 0.75
N HIS A 144 0.90 -0.83 -0.38
CA HIS A 144 1.01 -1.91 -1.36
C HIS A 144 2.16 -1.62 -2.32
N VAL A 145 3.05 -2.59 -2.51
CA VAL A 145 4.18 -2.51 -3.43
C VAL A 145 4.14 -3.72 -4.35
N ARG A 146 4.06 -3.47 -5.65
CA ARG A 146 4.09 -4.50 -6.69
C ARG A 146 5.34 -4.37 -7.56
N MET A 147 6.03 -5.49 -7.74
CA MET A 147 7.16 -5.65 -8.64
C MET A 147 6.71 -5.59 -10.10
N LYS A 148 7.27 -4.68 -10.89
CA LYS A 148 7.00 -4.60 -12.35
C LYS A 148 8.17 -5.10 -13.20
N GLY A 149 9.41 -4.94 -12.73
CA GLY A 149 10.59 -5.43 -13.46
C GLY A 149 11.87 -4.68 -13.14
N LEU A 150 13.00 -5.24 -13.57
CA LEU A 150 14.28 -4.55 -13.66
C LEU A 150 14.46 -3.98 -15.07
N ALA A 151 15.06 -2.81 -15.18
CA ALA A 151 15.49 -2.24 -16.45
C ALA A 151 16.99 -1.93 -16.38
N GLY A 152 17.77 -2.42 -17.34
CA GLY A 152 19.20 -2.15 -17.39
C GLY A 152 19.73 -2.29 -18.81
N PHE A 153 20.06 -1.15 -19.42
CA PHE A 153 20.35 -1.01 -20.85
C PHE A 153 21.48 -1.90 -21.40
N ALA A 154 22.34 -2.45 -20.54
CA ALA A 154 23.39 -3.42 -20.93
C ALA A 154 23.67 -4.50 -19.87
N ARG A 155 22.83 -4.60 -18.83
CA ARG A 155 23.13 -5.43 -17.65
C ARG A 155 22.26 -6.69 -17.51
N LEU A 156 21.16 -6.78 -18.24
CA LEU A 156 20.20 -7.87 -18.08
C LEU A 156 20.33 -8.83 -19.27
N CYS A 157 20.97 -9.98 -19.04
CA CYS A 157 21.16 -11.03 -20.03
C CYS A 157 20.21 -12.20 -19.78
N ALA A 158 19.88 -12.92 -20.86
CA ALA A 158 19.10 -14.15 -20.76
C ALA A 158 19.78 -15.17 -19.85
N GLY A 159 19.02 -15.74 -18.91
CA GLY A 159 19.52 -16.68 -17.92
C GLY A 159 19.95 -16.05 -16.60
N ASP A 160 20.17 -14.72 -16.57
CA ASP A 160 20.53 -14.02 -15.35
C ASP A 160 19.47 -14.19 -14.27
N GLN A 161 19.94 -14.30 -13.03
CA GLN A 161 19.10 -14.43 -11.85
C GLN A 161 19.42 -13.31 -10.88
N TYR A 162 18.38 -12.74 -10.29
CA TYR A 162 18.49 -11.66 -9.32
C TYR A 162 17.72 -11.98 -8.05
N GLU A 163 18.26 -11.56 -6.91
CA GLU A 163 17.54 -11.46 -5.65
C GLU A 163 17.39 -9.97 -5.30
N ILE A 164 16.15 -9.55 -5.09
CA ILE A 164 15.82 -8.23 -4.59
C ILE A 164 15.41 -8.40 -3.13
N PHE A 165 16.01 -7.61 -2.27
CA PHE A 165 15.72 -7.58 -0.85
C PHE A 165 15.31 -6.16 -0.46
N MET A 166 14.04 -5.99 -0.11
CA MET A 166 13.48 -4.75 0.38
C MET A 166 13.30 -4.81 1.89
N LYS A 167 13.64 -3.72 2.57
CA LYS A 167 13.47 -3.55 4.01
C LYS A 167 12.81 -2.21 4.28
N TYR A 168 11.70 -2.23 5.00
CA TYR A 168 10.99 -1.02 5.42
C TYR A 168 10.77 -1.08 6.93
N GLY A 169 11.59 -0.33 7.67
CA GLY A 169 11.74 -0.49 9.11
C GLY A 169 12.13 -1.94 9.48
N ARG A 170 11.24 -2.66 10.16
CA ARG A 170 11.42 -4.08 10.54
C ARG A 170 10.86 -5.07 9.52
N GLN A 171 10.10 -4.57 8.55
CA GLN A 171 9.43 -5.38 7.54
C GLN A 171 10.43 -5.74 6.44
N ARG A 172 10.34 -6.95 5.93
CA ARG A 172 11.31 -7.50 4.97
C ARG A 172 10.56 -8.22 3.86
N TRP A 173 10.89 -7.90 2.62
CA TRP A 173 10.40 -8.61 1.46
C TRP A 173 11.58 -9.05 0.61
N LYS A 174 11.63 -10.34 0.30
CA LYS A 174 12.66 -10.93 -0.55
C LYS A 174 11.96 -11.61 -1.71
N LEU A 175 12.41 -11.29 -2.91
CA LEU A 175 11.93 -11.88 -4.15
C LEU A 175 13.11 -12.24 -5.04
N ARG A 176 12.95 -13.29 -5.83
CA ARG A 176 13.92 -13.76 -6.81
C ARG A 176 13.30 -13.75 -8.20
N GLY A 177 14.10 -13.32 -9.16
CA GLY A 177 13.68 -13.28 -10.55
C GLY A 177 14.71 -13.84 -11.49
N ARG A 178 14.23 -14.26 -12.66
CA ARG A 178 15.05 -14.69 -13.79
C ARG A 178 14.69 -13.86 -15.02
N ILE A 179 15.71 -13.51 -15.79
CA ILE A 179 15.56 -12.98 -17.15
C ILE A 179 15.47 -14.16 -18.12
N GLU A 180 14.36 -14.31 -18.82
CA GLU A 180 14.15 -15.33 -19.83
C GLU A 180 14.81 -14.96 -21.17
N VAL A 181 14.92 -15.94 -22.08
CA VAL A 181 15.57 -15.78 -23.39
C VAL A 181 14.89 -14.72 -24.27
N ASN A 182 13.58 -14.53 -24.10
CA ASN A 182 12.77 -13.50 -24.78
C ASN A 182 12.76 -12.15 -24.04
N SER A 183 13.69 -11.94 -23.09
CA SER A 183 13.75 -10.76 -22.21
C SER A 183 12.56 -10.60 -21.25
N LYS A 184 11.61 -11.54 -21.21
CA LYS A 184 10.58 -11.58 -20.19
C LYS A 184 11.22 -11.84 -18.84
N GLN A 185 10.64 -11.25 -17.79
CA GLN A 185 11.09 -11.47 -16.43
C GLN A 185 10.05 -12.27 -15.68
N VAL A 186 10.51 -13.26 -14.93
CA VAL A 186 9.65 -14.07 -14.06
C VAL A 186 10.14 -13.89 -12.64
N TRP A 187 9.22 -13.54 -11.74
CA TRP A 187 9.48 -13.30 -10.32
C TRP A 187 8.70 -14.32 -9.48
N ASP A 188 9.30 -14.79 -8.38
CA ASP A 188 8.65 -15.73 -7.47
C ASP A 188 7.60 -15.08 -6.54
N SER A 189 7.67 -13.75 -6.39
CA SER A 189 6.76 -12.93 -5.63
C SER A 189 6.59 -11.58 -6.32
N GLU A 190 5.34 -11.17 -6.55
CA GLU A 190 5.03 -9.97 -7.30
C GLU A 190 4.53 -8.82 -6.42
N GLU A 191 4.00 -9.08 -5.23
CA GLU A 191 3.32 -8.07 -4.42
C GLU A 191 3.59 -8.28 -2.93
N MET A 192 3.73 -7.17 -2.20
CA MET A 192 3.88 -7.11 -0.76
C MET A 192 3.07 -5.96 -0.20
N VAL A 193 2.43 -6.18 0.94
CA VAL A 193 1.76 -5.14 1.72
C VAL A 193 2.60 -4.82 2.94
N PHE A 194 3.06 -3.57 3.02
CA PHE A 194 3.76 -3.04 4.18
C PHE A 194 2.81 -2.23 5.05
N LEU A 195 3.10 -2.18 6.34
CA LEU A 195 2.66 -1.07 7.19
C LEU A 195 3.40 0.21 6.75
N PRO A 196 2.69 1.31 6.47
CA PRO A 196 3.31 2.60 6.20
C PRO A 196 4.17 3.07 7.38
N LEU A 197 5.39 3.51 7.11
CA LEU A 197 6.32 4.08 8.10
C LEU A 197 6.91 5.38 7.50
N ILE A 198 6.19 6.50 7.58
CA ILE A 198 6.54 7.76 6.86
C ILE A 198 7.96 8.24 7.17
N THR A 199 8.40 7.98 8.40
CA THR A 199 9.68 8.46 8.93
C THR A 199 10.85 7.49 8.71
N GLU A 200 10.58 6.34 8.09
CA GLU A 200 11.59 5.32 7.80
C GLU A 200 11.89 5.28 6.31
N PHE A 201 13.09 4.85 5.96
CA PHE A 201 13.48 4.64 4.56
C PHE A 201 13.10 3.24 4.09
N LEU A 202 12.67 3.14 2.83
CA LEU A 202 12.61 1.87 2.12
C LEU A 202 13.99 1.57 1.55
N SER A 203 14.69 0.60 2.12
CA SER A 203 15.99 0.13 1.64
C SER A 203 15.81 -1.01 0.66
N ILE A 204 16.47 -0.94 -0.49
CA ILE A 204 16.39 -1.91 -1.59
C ILE A 204 17.81 -2.34 -1.95
N LYS A 205 18.09 -3.63 -1.78
CA LYS A 205 19.33 -4.27 -2.19
C LYS A 205 19.06 -5.23 -3.35
N VAL A 206 19.82 -5.10 -4.43
CA VAL A 206 19.73 -6.00 -5.59
C VAL A 206 21.04 -6.79 -5.72
N THR A 207 20.90 -8.11 -5.80
CA THR A 207 22.02 -9.05 -5.87
C THR A 207 21.86 -9.93 -7.10
N GLU A 208 22.88 -10.01 -7.94
CA GLU A 208 22.95 -10.97 -9.03
C GLU A 208 23.42 -12.34 -8.50
N LEU A 209 22.64 -13.38 -8.79
CA LEU A 209 22.88 -14.74 -8.33
C LEU A 209 23.72 -15.50 -9.35
N LYS A 210 25.01 -15.71 -9.07
CA LYS A 210 25.88 -16.61 -9.84
C LYS A 210 25.73 -18.07 -9.39
N SER A 211 25.99 -19.00 -10.30
CA SER A 211 25.86 -20.46 -10.11
C SER A 211 26.86 -21.09 -9.13
N LEU A 212 27.99 -20.43 -8.85
CA LEU A 212 29.08 -20.95 -8.00
C LEU A 212 29.16 -20.25 -6.64
N ALA A 213 28.01 -19.87 -6.06
CA ALA A 213 27.86 -19.19 -4.76
C ALA A 213 28.45 -17.76 -4.63
N ASN A 214 29.19 -17.28 -5.64
CA ASN A 214 29.71 -15.90 -5.69
C ASN A 214 28.62 -14.90 -6.13
N HIS A 215 27.60 -14.71 -5.28
CA HIS A 215 26.57 -13.70 -5.52
C HIS A 215 27.15 -12.28 -5.42
N VAL A 216 26.78 -11.41 -6.36
CA VAL A 216 27.36 -10.06 -6.47
C VAL A 216 26.28 -9.02 -6.20
N VAL A 217 26.53 -8.11 -5.26
CA VAL A 217 25.62 -6.97 -5.04
C VAL A 217 25.79 -5.99 -6.19
N VAL A 218 24.75 -5.81 -7.00
CA VAL A 218 24.78 -4.94 -8.19
C VAL A 218 24.26 -3.54 -7.91
N GLY A 219 23.62 -3.34 -6.75
CA GLY A 219 23.31 -2.04 -6.19
C GLY A 219 22.51 -2.11 -4.89
N ASN A 220 22.50 -0.99 -4.18
CA ASN A 220 21.80 -0.81 -2.91
C ASN A 220 21.41 0.66 -2.80
N VAL A 221 20.14 0.93 -2.54
CA VAL A 221 19.58 2.28 -2.43
C VAL A 221 18.61 2.34 -1.26
N SER A 222 18.49 3.51 -0.64
CA SER A 222 17.45 3.81 0.33
C SER A 222 16.66 5.00 -0.16
N CYS A 223 15.33 4.89 -0.18
CA CYS A 223 14.44 5.95 -0.63
C CYS A 223 13.44 6.35 0.45
N GLU A 224 13.11 7.64 0.48
CA GLU A 224 12.00 8.17 1.27
C GLU A 224 10.67 7.79 0.61
N THR A 225 9.65 7.49 1.41
CA THR A 225 8.33 7.09 0.92
C THR A 225 7.26 8.15 1.11
N LYS A 226 7.58 9.29 1.74
CA LYS A 226 6.61 10.35 2.07
C LYS A 226 5.82 10.86 0.86
N ASP A 227 6.45 10.91 -0.31
CA ASP A 227 5.82 11.35 -1.56
C ASP A 227 5.09 10.23 -2.32
N LEU A 228 5.12 9.00 -1.80
CA LEU A 228 4.47 7.85 -2.38
C LEU A 228 3.06 7.58 -1.82
N PHE A 229 2.66 8.33 -0.79
CA PHE A 229 1.32 8.24 -0.19
C PHE A 229 0.32 9.06 -1.02
N ALA A 230 -0.24 8.40 -2.03
CA ALA A 230 -1.24 8.97 -2.95
C ALA A 230 -2.41 8.01 -3.14
N ALA A 231 -3.59 8.57 -3.42
CA ALA A 231 -4.83 7.80 -3.55
C ALA A 231 -4.91 6.92 -4.82
N LEU A 232 -4.05 7.18 -5.81
CA LEU A 232 -4.02 6.43 -7.06
C LEU A 232 -2.73 5.61 -7.16
N PRO A 233 -2.79 4.40 -7.75
CA PRO A 233 -1.59 3.64 -8.06
C PRO A 233 -0.62 4.44 -8.92
N GLN A 234 0.65 4.41 -8.56
CA GLN A 234 1.71 5.11 -9.27
C GLN A 234 2.88 4.17 -9.57
N VAL A 235 3.39 4.23 -10.80
CA VAL A 235 4.58 3.47 -11.21
C VAL A 235 5.81 4.35 -11.00
N VAL A 236 6.72 3.88 -10.16
CA VAL A 236 7.99 4.53 -9.85
C VAL A 236 9.16 3.73 -10.42
N ALA A 237 10.18 4.44 -10.87
CA ALA A 237 11.45 3.87 -11.30
C ALA A 237 12.54 4.29 -10.31
N VAL A 238 13.11 3.32 -9.61
CA VAL A 238 14.15 3.53 -8.60
C VAL A 238 15.51 3.22 -9.21
N ASP A 239 16.41 4.19 -9.21
CA ASP A 239 17.80 3.97 -9.62
C ASP A 239 18.52 3.14 -8.54
N ILE A 240 18.99 1.95 -8.91
CA ILE A 240 19.56 0.97 -7.98
C ILE A 240 21.06 1.20 -7.76
N ASN A 241 21.72 1.88 -8.68
CA ASN A 241 23.12 2.27 -8.57
C ASN A 241 23.30 3.74 -8.94
N ASP A 242 24.41 4.34 -8.48
CA ASP A 242 24.70 5.77 -8.66
C ASP A 242 24.82 6.20 -10.13
N LEU A 243 25.10 5.24 -11.02
CA LEU A 243 25.19 5.48 -12.46
C LEU A 243 23.81 5.47 -13.16
N GLY A 244 22.73 5.11 -12.47
CA GLY A 244 21.38 4.99 -13.05
C GLY A 244 21.25 3.92 -14.14
N THR A 245 22.23 3.01 -14.22
CA THR A 245 22.32 1.99 -15.29
C THR A 245 21.46 0.75 -15.02
N LEU A 246 21.05 0.57 -13.76
CA LEU A 246 20.11 -0.45 -13.34
C LEU A 246 18.99 0.26 -12.57
N LYS A 247 17.75 0.06 -13.02
CA LYS A 247 16.54 0.64 -12.43
C LYS A 247 15.58 -0.47 -12.04
N LEU A 248 14.86 -0.24 -10.96
CA LEU A 248 13.79 -1.10 -10.49
C LEU A 248 12.45 -0.39 -10.68
N SER A 249 11.54 -1.02 -11.41
CA SER A 249 10.18 -0.51 -11.60
C SER A 249 9.23 -1.14 -10.59
N LEU A 250 8.57 -0.30 -9.80
CA LEU A 250 7.58 -0.69 -8.80
C LEU A 250 6.28 0.06 -9.06
N GLU A 251 5.15 -0.59 -8.87
CA GLU A 251 3.86 0.07 -8.71
C GLU A 251 3.57 0.14 -7.22
N VAL A 252 3.29 1.35 -6.72
CA VAL A 252 2.98 1.60 -5.32
C VAL A 252 1.58 2.16 -5.18
N THR A 253 0.89 1.78 -4.12
CA THR A 253 -0.47 2.25 -3.79
C THR A 253 -0.61 2.33 -2.28
N TRP A 254 -1.25 3.39 -1.81
CA TRP A 254 -1.55 3.62 -0.40
C TRP A 254 -3.05 3.49 -0.16
#